data_AF-A0A7W4D3P9-F1
#
_entry.id   AF-A0A7W4D3P9-F1
#
_cell.length_a   1.000
_cell.length_b   1.000
_cell.length_c   1.000
_cell.angle_alpha   90.00
_cell.angle_beta   90.00
_cell.angle_gamma   90.00
#
_symmetry.space_group_name_H-M   'P 1'
#
loop_
_entity.id
_entity.type
_entity.pdbx_description
1 polymer ?
#
loop_
_entity_poly.entity_id
_entity_poly.type
_entity_poly.pdbx_seq_one_letter_code
_entity_poly.pdbx_strand_id
1 'polypeptide(L)'
;MPESEGSPRRAWLSDADTSSPPDTDPTPADDIFRPRRGSTDDAAAFSRPDSDEPQGETPIPAPVFPRSAGEVADSPSPAPRRSALSSSTPLEAETPAPPPRTQPARPGLAVWALGGLVGALAVGMIAFYASRGAEPATSQSASPSGSAAASASASPTVVAAPEDLVTGEDLAGIAAAASWSVTHTSSAAADHEGRVACLSTQTEDQNPTSSLQRTLATSDEDQLAALHRIETYASPAAAQQVFANRSTALASCDEIPARIVRATSVEGMGDEAFQISVVFEDVPIQYHTLLMTRVGSAIQLLDVARTSSPVEAQLAADALARPQGTLCTIEAATCAPEPTITDAVVPAAEPVGWLIPSDLPRIRPGSGRWTASDPTDLTSAGMGCENLTLVSEPGPTERRQATYLMTQDDQAPDTFGVDELRFTFPDAAAATAFATKLGNAIASCKDRVNTATVSELPAVTGTGEAGLPVSSRLFSVTQATADDKGVPYRLVVSVAGEHVSYTIITVTAAYSFTDAQLTELALRIPVRASQG
;
A
#
# COMPACT_ATOMS: atom_id res chain seq x y z
N MET A 1 5.05 7.79 55.85
CA MET A 1 5.26 8.24 57.24
C MET A 1 6.71 7.99 57.62
N PRO A 2 7.46 9.00 58.10
CA PRO A 2 7.32 10.46 57.91
C PRO A 2 8.20 10.93 56.71
N GLU A 3 8.03 12.07 56.01
CA GLU A 3 7.82 13.49 56.40
C GLU A 3 9.04 14.12 57.13
N SER A 4 9.40 15.40 57.02
CA SER A 4 9.21 16.49 56.03
C SER A 4 10.44 17.45 56.18
N GLU A 5 10.70 18.57 55.50
CA GLU A 5 10.05 19.44 54.48
C GLU A 5 11.22 20.20 53.75
N GLY A 6 11.09 21.25 52.92
CA GLY A 6 9.97 22.08 52.49
C GLY A 6 10.40 23.20 51.52
N SER A 7 9.47 23.62 50.65
CA SER A 7 9.45 24.94 49.99
C SER A 7 8.49 25.84 50.79
N PRO A 8 8.47 27.19 50.66
CA PRO A 8 7.41 27.75 49.78
C PRO A 8 7.59 29.20 49.23
N ARG A 9 6.72 29.55 48.26
CA ARG A 9 6.21 30.89 47.84
C ARG A 9 7.10 31.82 46.98
N ARG A 10 6.55 32.81 46.25
CA ARG A 10 5.37 32.89 45.32
C ARG A 10 5.40 34.28 44.63
N ALA A 11 5.09 34.33 43.32
CA ALA A 11 4.50 35.40 42.49
C ALA A 11 4.62 36.91 42.86
N TRP A 12 4.92 37.73 41.82
CA TRP A 12 4.31 39.05 41.56
C TRP A 12 4.19 39.32 40.04
N LEU A 13 3.01 39.75 39.59
CA LEU A 13 2.80 40.60 38.39
C LEU A 13 3.10 42.07 38.81
N SER A 14 3.11 43.14 38.00
CA SER A 14 2.34 43.44 36.77
C SER A 14 2.94 44.63 35.97
N ASP A 15 2.40 44.83 34.75
CA ASP A 15 2.13 46.12 34.04
C ASP A 15 3.31 47.08 33.72
N ALA A 16 3.64 47.33 32.43
CA ALA A 16 3.03 48.29 31.47
C ALA A 16 3.50 49.77 31.71
N ASP A 17 3.80 50.60 30.71
CA ASP A 17 2.89 50.99 29.63
C ASP A 17 3.53 51.84 28.47
N THR A 18 2.81 51.96 27.35
CA THR A 18 2.82 53.03 26.29
C THR A 18 4.07 53.43 25.49
N SER A 19 3.94 53.47 24.14
CA SER A 19 3.68 54.75 23.42
C SER A 19 3.42 54.62 21.89
N SER A 20 2.33 55.25 21.43
CA SER A 20 1.89 55.59 20.05
C SER A 20 0.56 56.36 20.17
N PRO A 21 0.02 57.09 19.17
CA PRO A 21 0.57 57.66 17.93
C PRO A 21 0.45 59.23 17.98
N PRO A 22 0.19 60.02 16.90
CA PRO A 22 -1.11 60.03 16.19
C PRO A 22 -1.07 60.31 14.65
N ASP A 23 -2.22 60.12 13.99
CA ASP A 23 -2.53 60.41 12.57
C ASP A 23 -2.65 61.91 12.21
N THR A 24 -2.60 62.24 10.91
CA THR A 24 -3.69 62.96 10.18
C THR A 24 -3.41 63.15 8.67
N ASP A 25 -4.48 63.04 7.86
CA ASP A 25 -4.57 63.35 6.42
C ASP A 25 -5.44 64.62 6.24
N PRO A 26 -5.23 65.51 5.23
CA PRO A 26 -6.05 65.43 4.01
C PRO A 26 -5.44 65.98 2.67
N THR A 27 -6.06 65.57 1.57
CA THR A 27 -6.00 66.05 0.16
C THR A 27 -6.55 67.48 -0.09
N PRO A 28 -6.59 68.08 -1.32
CA PRO A 28 -5.74 67.99 -2.56
C PRO A 28 -5.41 69.39 -3.20
N ALA A 29 -4.50 69.49 -4.22
CA ALA A 29 -4.55 70.50 -5.34
C ALA A 29 -3.32 70.49 -6.33
N ASP A 30 -3.54 71.08 -7.53
CA ASP A 30 -2.63 71.82 -8.45
C ASP A 30 -1.54 71.14 -9.33
N ASP A 31 -2.02 70.60 -10.45
CA ASP A 31 -1.78 70.98 -11.87
C ASP A 31 -0.65 71.96 -12.35
N ILE A 32 -0.21 71.76 -13.61
CA ILE A 32 0.55 72.61 -14.58
C ILE A 32 2.00 73.11 -14.28
N PHE A 33 3.03 72.56 -14.96
CA PHE A 33 3.78 73.22 -16.08
C PHE A 33 4.96 72.40 -16.69
N ARG A 34 5.00 72.34 -18.04
CA ARG A 34 6.08 71.82 -18.94
C ARG A 34 7.15 72.92 -19.21
N PRO A 35 8.38 72.68 -19.75
CA PRO A 35 8.77 71.79 -20.89
C PRO A 35 10.12 71.01 -20.68
N ARG A 36 10.75 70.23 -21.60
CA ARG A 36 10.99 70.40 -23.06
C ARG A 36 11.61 69.13 -23.72
N ARG A 37 11.06 68.71 -24.87
CA ARG A 37 11.65 68.05 -26.08
C ARG A 37 13.12 67.53 -26.01
N GLY A 38 13.49 66.29 -26.40
CA GLY A 38 12.77 65.16 -27.03
C GLY A 38 13.74 64.10 -27.61
N SER A 39 13.23 63.14 -28.44
CA SER A 39 13.96 61.99 -29.06
C SER A 39 14.23 60.82 -28.07
N THR A 40 14.04 59.53 -28.38
CA THR A 40 13.83 58.82 -29.68
C THR A 40 12.68 57.77 -29.65
N ASP A 41 12.37 57.26 -30.84
CA ASP A 41 11.84 55.93 -31.19
C ASP A 41 10.36 55.51 -30.99
N ASP A 42 9.97 54.72 -32.00
CA ASP A 42 8.86 53.79 -32.21
C ASP A 42 7.39 54.22 -32.29
N ALA A 43 6.72 53.57 -33.25
CA ALA A 43 5.37 53.83 -33.69
C ALA A 43 4.42 52.72 -33.22
N ALA A 44 3.35 53.11 -32.55
CA ALA A 44 2.17 52.25 -32.33
C ALA A 44 0.90 53.11 -32.45
N ALA A 45 -0.15 52.54 -33.02
CA ALA A 45 -1.39 53.25 -33.32
C ALA A 45 -2.57 52.68 -32.51
N PHE A 46 -3.39 53.60 -31.97
CA PHE A 46 -4.74 53.38 -31.41
C PHE A 46 -4.91 52.33 -30.29
N SER A 47 -4.89 52.82 -29.06
CA SER A 47 -5.44 52.13 -27.88
C SER A 47 -6.97 52.03 -27.90
N ARG A 48 -7.50 50.93 -27.37
CA ARG A 48 -8.73 50.91 -26.56
C ARG A 48 -8.33 50.59 -25.11
N PRO A 49 -9.17 50.88 -24.10
CA PRO A 49 -8.76 50.78 -22.70
C PRO A 49 -8.60 49.32 -22.29
N ASP A 50 -7.52 49.03 -21.56
CA ASP A 50 -7.36 47.77 -20.85
C ASP A 50 -8.41 47.68 -19.74
N SER A 51 -9.14 46.56 -19.74
CA SER A 51 -9.77 46.04 -18.54
C SER A 51 -8.68 45.27 -17.80
N ASP A 52 -8.23 45.75 -16.64
CA ASP A 52 -7.50 44.90 -15.70
C ASP A 52 -8.47 43.84 -15.14
N GLU A 53 -8.68 42.76 -15.90
CA GLU A 53 -9.06 41.48 -15.30
C GLU A 53 -7.85 40.99 -14.51
N PRO A 54 -7.98 40.69 -13.20
CA PRO A 54 -6.94 39.95 -12.51
C PRO A 54 -6.77 38.63 -13.27
N GLN A 55 -5.52 38.27 -13.60
CA GLN A 55 -5.23 36.96 -14.17
C GLN A 55 -5.66 35.92 -13.15
N GLY A 56 -6.85 35.34 -13.36
CA GLY A 56 -7.34 34.26 -12.55
C GLY A 56 -6.32 33.12 -12.61
N GLU A 57 -5.94 32.62 -11.45
CA GLU A 57 -5.21 31.36 -11.36
C GLU A 57 -5.92 30.34 -12.25
N THR A 58 -5.16 29.70 -13.14
CA THR A 58 -5.70 28.59 -13.93
C THR A 58 -6.24 27.57 -12.93
N PRO A 59 -7.56 27.30 -12.91
CA PRO A 59 -8.15 26.51 -11.83
C PRO A 59 -7.49 25.14 -11.82
N ILE A 60 -6.95 24.77 -10.66
CA ILE A 60 -6.30 23.47 -10.47
C ILE A 60 -7.33 22.40 -10.85
N PRO A 61 -7.04 21.52 -11.83
CA PRO A 61 -7.99 20.50 -12.23
C PRO A 61 -8.26 19.58 -11.04
N ALA A 62 -9.54 19.29 -10.82
CA ALA A 62 -9.97 18.39 -9.76
C ALA A 62 -9.26 17.03 -9.91
N PRO A 63 -8.88 16.36 -8.80
CA PRO A 63 -8.12 15.14 -8.86
C PRO A 63 -9.03 14.01 -9.37
N VAL A 64 -8.54 13.24 -10.33
CA VAL A 64 -9.33 12.22 -11.00
C VAL A 64 -8.95 10.85 -10.42
N PHE A 65 -9.92 10.16 -9.81
CA PHE A 65 -9.75 8.75 -9.49
C PHE A 65 -9.55 7.94 -10.78
N PRO A 66 -8.54 7.07 -10.85
CA PRO A 66 -8.12 6.48 -12.11
C PRO A 66 -9.23 5.59 -12.68
N ARG A 67 -9.55 5.74 -13.97
CA ARG A 67 -10.78 5.19 -14.57
C ARG A 67 -10.62 3.80 -15.18
N SER A 68 -9.39 3.35 -15.41
CA SER A 68 -9.09 2.01 -15.92
C SER A 68 -7.78 1.44 -15.38
N ALA A 69 -7.64 0.10 -15.38
CA ALA A 69 -6.41 -0.56 -14.94
C ALA A 69 -5.17 -0.09 -15.75
N GLY A 70 -5.32 0.07 -17.07
CA GLY A 70 -4.26 0.52 -17.98
C GLY A 70 -3.75 1.94 -17.71
N GLU A 71 -4.56 2.80 -17.09
CA GLU A 71 -4.20 4.18 -16.72
C GLU A 71 -3.00 4.27 -15.76
N VAL A 72 -2.72 3.17 -15.03
CA VAL A 72 -1.52 2.99 -14.18
C VAL A 72 -0.63 1.85 -14.68
N ALA A 73 -1.08 1.01 -15.62
CA ALA A 73 -0.45 -0.28 -15.97
C ALA A 73 -0.03 -0.48 -17.44
N ASP A 74 -0.32 0.43 -18.37
CA ASP A 74 -0.10 0.19 -19.81
C ASP A 74 1.39 0.24 -20.25
N SER A 75 2.09 -0.87 -20.08
CA SER A 75 3.08 -1.38 -21.05
C SER A 75 3.42 -2.85 -20.80
N PRO A 76 3.48 -3.71 -21.83
CA PRO A 76 3.79 -5.13 -21.66
C PRO A 76 5.23 -5.35 -21.18
N SER A 77 5.38 -6.07 -20.06
CA SER A 77 6.68 -6.40 -19.48
C SER A 77 7.58 -7.17 -20.46
N PRO A 78 8.82 -6.71 -20.72
CA PRO A 78 9.82 -7.53 -21.39
C PRO A 78 10.18 -8.75 -20.53
N ALA A 79 10.39 -9.91 -21.15
CA ALA A 79 10.83 -11.10 -20.43
C ALA A 79 12.16 -10.85 -19.70
N PRO A 80 12.35 -11.39 -18.47
CA PRO A 80 13.50 -11.10 -17.64
C PRO A 80 14.80 -11.50 -18.33
N ARG A 81 15.70 -10.53 -18.50
CA ARG A 81 17.09 -10.79 -18.89
C ARG A 81 17.88 -11.14 -17.63
N ARG A 82 18.73 -12.15 -17.78
CA ARG A 82 19.47 -12.87 -16.72
C ARG A 82 19.99 -11.99 -15.59
N SER A 83 19.86 -12.52 -14.37
CA SER A 83 20.25 -12.02 -13.05
C SER A 83 21.42 -11.04 -12.96
N ALA A 84 21.35 -10.15 -11.97
CA ALA A 84 22.48 -9.35 -11.50
C ALA A 84 23.72 -10.23 -11.25
N LEU A 85 24.89 -9.66 -11.55
CA LEU A 85 26.15 -10.40 -11.63
C LEU A 85 26.63 -10.90 -10.26
N SER A 86 26.29 -12.15 -9.92
CA SER A 86 27.07 -12.91 -8.95
C SER A 86 28.51 -13.05 -9.46
N SER A 87 29.44 -12.50 -8.68
CA SER A 87 30.89 -12.43 -8.91
C SER A 87 31.49 -13.54 -9.78
N SER A 88 31.94 -13.18 -10.99
CA SER A 88 32.82 -14.01 -11.81
C SER A 88 34.18 -13.32 -11.98
N THR A 89 35.21 -13.82 -11.29
CA THR A 89 36.62 -13.47 -11.50
C THR A 89 37.36 -14.65 -12.15
N PRO A 90 38.54 -14.43 -12.74
CA PRO A 90 38.74 -14.10 -14.15
C PRO A 90 38.94 -15.34 -15.05
N LEU A 91 38.99 -15.10 -16.37
CA LEU A 91 39.20 -16.11 -17.41
C LEU A 91 40.44 -17.01 -17.19
N GLU A 92 40.22 -18.30 -16.92
CA GLU A 92 41.24 -19.34 -17.10
C GLU A 92 41.17 -19.95 -18.51
N ALA A 93 42.31 -20.44 -19.02
CA ALA A 93 42.54 -20.60 -20.45
C ALA A 93 41.70 -21.71 -21.14
N GLU A 94 41.33 -21.42 -22.38
CA GLU A 94 40.46 -22.24 -23.23
C GLU A 94 41.02 -23.64 -23.50
N THR A 95 40.26 -24.67 -23.14
CA THR A 95 40.48 -26.07 -23.56
C THR A 95 39.30 -26.51 -24.43
N PRO A 96 39.52 -26.96 -25.69
CA PRO A 96 38.44 -27.13 -26.65
C PRO A 96 37.55 -28.34 -26.34
N ALA A 97 36.23 -28.15 -26.48
CA ALA A 97 35.23 -29.18 -26.23
C ALA A 97 35.19 -30.28 -27.32
N PRO A 98 34.90 -31.54 -26.96
CA PRO A 98 34.69 -32.62 -27.93
C PRO A 98 33.35 -32.48 -28.69
N PRO A 99 33.24 -33.01 -29.92
CA PRO A 99 32.11 -32.76 -30.81
C PRO A 99 30.79 -33.44 -30.36
N PRO A 100 29.62 -32.90 -30.78
CA PRO A 100 28.32 -33.35 -30.31
C PRO A 100 27.93 -34.74 -30.82
N ARG A 101 27.40 -35.58 -29.92
CA ARG A 101 26.77 -36.86 -30.29
C ARG A 101 25.34 -36.64 -30.74
N THR A 102 25.08 -36.87 -32.02
CA THR A 102 23.72 -37.04 -32.57
C THR A 102 23.03 -38.25 -31.94
N GLN A 103 21.83 -38.06 -31.36
CA GLN A 103 20.90 -39.17 -31.09
C GLN A 103 19.87 -39.27 -32.22
N PRO A 104 19.45 -40.49 -32.61
CA PRO A 104 18.60 -40.71 -33.78
C PRO A 104 17.13 -40.43 -33.50
N ALA A 105 16.40 -40.04 -34.55
CA ALA A 105 14.96 -39.77 -34.50
C ALA A 105 14.10 -40.95 -34.97
N ARG A 106 12.79 -40.87 -34.64
CA ARG A 106 11.61 -41.58 -35.19
C ARG A 106 11.20 -42.89 -34.49
N PRO A 107 9.92 -43.33 -34.65
CA PRO A 107 8.74 -42.62 -35.18
C PRO A 107 7.57 -42.54 -34.17
N GLY A 108 6.55 -41.72 -34.47
CA GLY A 108 5.30 -41.71 -33.73
C GLY A 108 4.31 -42.78 -34.22
N LEU A 109 3.42 -43.20 -33.32
CA LEU A 109 2.11 -43.77 -33.65
C LEU A 109 1.07 -43.01 -32.81
N ALA A 110 0.01 -42.55 -33.48
CA ALA A 110 -1.08 -41.81 -32.88
C ALA A 110 -2.30 -42.73 -32.64
N VAL A 111 -3.36 -42.15 -32.06
CA VAL A 111 -4.79 -42.48 -32.21
C VAL A 111 -5.51 -43.18 -31.03
N TRP A 112 -6.61 -42.53 -30.59
CA TRP A 112 -7.65 -42.89 -29.59
C TRP A 112 -7.20 -43.02 -28.11
N ALA A 113 -7.99 -42.62 -27.10
CA ALA A 113 -9.39 -42.16 -27.07
C ALA A 113 -9.65 -41.02 -26.05
N LEU A 114 -10.71 -40.24 -26.29
CA LEU A 114 -11.34 -39.37 -25.28
C LEU A 114 -12.12 -40.21 -24.26
N GLY A 115 -12.21 -39.69 -23.02
CA GLY A 115 -13.31 -39.97 -22.09
C GLY A 115 -12.89 -40.63 -20.78
N GLY A 116 -12.98 -39.89 -19.67
CA GLY A 116 -12.87 -40.52 -18.34
C GLY A 116 -12.37 -39.71 -17.14
N LEU A 117 -12.58 -38.38 -17.04
CA LEU A 117 -12.29 -37.68 -15.77
C LEU A 117 -13.22 -36.49 -15.45
N VAL A 118 -14.53 -36.71 -15.62
CA VAL A 118 -15.60 -35.82 -15.08
C VAL A 118 -16.51 -36.60 -14.09
N GLY A 119 -16.25 -37.89 -13.87
CA GLY A 119 -17.14 -38.79 -13.11
C GLY A 119 -16.98 -38.82 -11.59
N ALA A 120 -16.01 -38.09 -11.01
CA ALA A 120 -15.66 -38.21 -9.58
C ALA A 120 -16.18 -37.07 -8.67
N LEU A 121 -16.50 -35.89 -9.23
CA LEU A 121 -16.99 -34.74 -8.45
C LEU A 121 -18.52 -34.59 -8.47
N ALA A 122 -19.23 -35.27 -9.37
CA ALA A 122 -20.68 -35.18 -9.50
C ALA A 122 -21.47 -36.04 -8.50
N VAL A 123 -20.83 -36.98 -7.79
CA VAL A 123 -21.51 -37.91 -6.87
C VAL A 123 -21.53 -37.40 -5.42
N GLY A 124 -20.58 -36.53 -5.03
CA GLY A 124 -20.55 -35.91 -3.69
C GLY A 124 -21.63 -34.85 -3.48
N MET A 125 -21.95 -34.06 -4.51
CA MET A 125 -22.83 -32.89 -4.36
C MET A 125 -24.33 -33.22 -4.34
N ILE A 126 -24.73 -34.38 -4.88
CA ILE A 126 -26.14 -34.84 -4.92
C ILE A 126 -26.62 -35.35 -3.54
N ALA A 127 -25.71 -35.83 -2.69
CA ALA A 127 -26.06 -36.33 -1.35
C ALA A 127 -26.38 -35.21 -0.34
N PHE A 128 -25.90 -33.98 -0.55
CA PHE A 128 -26.13 -32.86 0.37
C PHE A 128 -27.51 -32.21 0.15
N TYR A 129 -27.89 -31.99 -1.12
CA TYR A 129 -29.16 -31.35 -1.49
C TYR A 129 -30.40 -32.26 -1.40
N ALA A 130 -30.22 -33.57 -1.24
CA ALA A 130 -31.34 -34.51 -1.05
C ALA A 130 -31.96 -34.50 0.37
N SER A 131 -31.46 -33.66 1.29
CA SER A 131 -31.86 -33.68 2.71
C SER A 131 -32.86 -32.59 3.16
N ARG A 132 -33.24 -31.64 2.29
CA ARG A 132 -34.24 -30.61 2.62
C ARG A 132 -35.18 -30.28 1.45
N GLY A 133 -36.39 -30.85 1.51
CA GLY A 133 -37.57 -30.28 0.84
C GLY A 133 -38.34 -31.20 -0.11
N ALA A 134 -39.16 -32.11 0.43
CA ALA A 134 -40.46 -32.49 -0.14
C ALA A 134 -41.25 -33.38 0.84
N GLU A 135 -42.41 -32.90 1.29
CA GLU A 135 -43.47 -33.79 1.81
C GLU A 135 -44.15 -34.53 0.65
N PRO A 136 -44.83 -35.65 0.95
CA PRO A 136 -46.18 -35.81 0.43
C PRO A 136 -47.21 -36.13 1.51
N ALA A 137 -48.38 -35.50 1.41
CA ALA A 137 -49.47 -35.60 2.37
C ALA A 137 -50.25 -36.93 2.31
N THR A 138 -50.82 -37.33 3.45
CA THR A 138 -52.12 -38.03 3.48
C THR A 138 -52.99 -37.56 4.64
N SER A 139 -54.28 -37.40 4.36
CA SER A 139 -55.29 -36.72 5.17
C SER A 139 -55.69 -37.42 6.46
N GLN A 140 -56.14 -36.64 7.45
CA GLN A 140 -57.40 -36.94 8.15
C GLN A 140 -58.11 -35.67 8.64
N SER A 141 -59.44 -35.80 8.85
CA SER A 141 -60.40 -34.69 8.80
C SER A 141 -60.88 -34.26 10.19
N ALA A 142 -60.96 -32.93 10.41
CA ALA A 142 -61.98 -32.30 11.26
C ALA A 142 -62.18 -30.82 10.87
N SER A 143 -63.43 -30.37 10.89
CA SER A 143 -63.89 -29.00 10.58
C SER A 143 -64.76 -28.48 11.74
N PRO A 144 -65.22 -27.21 11.74
CA PRO A 144 -64.65 -25.98 11.18
C PRO A 144 -64.72 -24.77 12.16
N SER A 145 -64.06 -23.65 11.82
CA SER A 145 -64.56 -22.25 11.93
C SER A 145 -63.45 -21.24 12.23
N GLY A 146 -63.51 -20.06 11.60
CA GLY A 146 -62.68 -18.91 11.98
C GLY A 146 -61.93 -18.24 10.83
N SER A 147 -62.66 -17.67 9.86
CA SER A 147 -62.03 -16.80 8.85
C SER A 147 -61.52 -15.51 9.50
N ALA A 148 -60.22 -15.22 9.32
CA ALA A 148 -59.65 -13.89 9.46
C ALA A 148 -58.48 -13.73 8.49
N ALA A 149 -58.77 -13.23 7.28
CA ALA A 149 -57.75 -12.75 6.38
C ALA A 149 -57.45 -11.28 6.72
N ALA A 150 -56.21 -10.97 7.11
CA ALA A 150 -55.73 -9.60 7.21
C ALA A 150 -54.21 -9.56 6.93
N SER A 151 -53.87 -8.84 5.87
CA SER A 151 -52.55 -8.41 5.40
C SER A 151 -51.35 -8.62 6.32
N ALA A 152 -50.45 -9.52 5.91
CA ALA A 152 -49.03 -9.31 6.16
C ALA A 152 -48.59 -8.11 5.30
N SER A 153 -48.60 -6.91 5.88
CA SER A 153 -47.95 -5.76 5.26
C SER A 153 -46.46 -6.02 5.27
N ALA A 154 -45.86 -6.26 4.11
CA ALA A 154 -44.41 -6.27 3.99
C ALA A 154 -43.94 -4.84 4.31
N SER A 155 -43.33 -4.65 5.49
CA SER A 155 -42.57 -3.43 5.76
C SER A 155 -41.52 -3.28 4.66
N PRO A 156 -41.29 -2.07 4.13
CA PRO A 156 -40.19 -1.88 3.20
C PRO A 156 -38.90 -2.26 3.92
N THR A 157 -38.16 -3.22 3.35
CA THR A 157 -36.75 -3.40 3.71
C THR A 157 -36.07 -2.07 3.44
N VAL A 158 -35.55 -1.42 4.48
CA VAL A 158 -34.75 -0.21 4.30
C VAL A 158 -33.47 -0.65 3.59
N VAL A 159 -33.11 0.05 2.52
CA VAL A 159 -31.89 -0.20 1.73
C VAL A 159 -31.13 1.11 1.68
N ALA A 160 -29.81 1.05 1.62
CA ALA A 160 -28.98 2.24 1.50
C ALA A 160 -29.40 3.06 0.26
N ALA A 161 -29.39 4.38 0.40
CA ALA A 161 -29.78 5.34 -0.62
C ALA A 161 -28.65 6.37 -0.86
N PRO A 162 -28.68 7.17 -1.94
CA PRO A 162 -27.60 8.11 -2.25
C PRO A 162 -27.29 9.13 -1.15
N GLU A 163 -28.26 9.47 -0.29
CA GLU A 163 -28.07 10.27 0.93
C GLU A 163 -27.15 9.63 1.98
N ASP A 164 -26.99 8.30 1.98
CA ASP A 164 -26.12 7.56 2.91
C ASP A 164 -24.65 7.60 2.51
N LEU A 165 -24.34 7.98 1.27
CA LEU A 165 -22.97 8.23 0.83
C LEU A 165 -22.39 9.49 1.51
N VAL A 166 -21.07 9.55 1.75
CA VAL A 166 -20.40 10.72 2.37
C VAL A 166 -20.72 12.04 1.66
N THR A 167 -20.63 13.14 2.39
CA THR A 167 -20.86 14.51 1.94
C THR A 167 -19.62 15.37 2.18
N GLY A 168 -19.61 16.61 1.69
CA GLY A 168 -18.55 17.56 2.02
C GLY A 168 -18.48 17.92 3.51
N GLU A 169 -19.60 17.81 4.24
CA GLU A 169 -19.64 18.01 5.70
C GLU A 169 -18.96 16.86 6.44
N ASP A 170 -19.17 15.62 6.02
CA ASP A 170 -18.50 14.45 6.63
C ASP A 170 -16.98 14.51 6.43
N LEU A 171 -16.51 15.03 5.28
CA LEU A 171 -15.08 15.16 4.95
C LEU A 171 -14.41 16.43 5.50
N ALA A 172 -15.16 17.33 6.16
CA ALA A 172 -14.63 18.60 6.66
C ALA A 172 -13.50 18.42 7.70
N GLY A 173 -13.49 17.31 8.44
CA GLY A 173 -12.41 16.99 9.39
C GLY A 173 -11.06 16.71 8.72
N ILE A 174 -11.06 16.18 7.49
CA ILE A 174 -9.84 15.86 6.72
C ILE A 174 -9.14 17.16 6.26
N ALA A 175 -9.92 18.15 5.85
CA ALA A 175 -9.41 19.43 5.35
C ALA A 175 -10.39 20.57 5.65
N ALA A 176 -10.36 21.09 6.88
CA ALA A 176 -11.31 22.10 7.35
C ALA A 176 -11.27 23.45 6.60
N ALA A 177 -10.20 23.71 5.84
CA ALA A 177 -10.07 24.89 4.99
C ALA A 177 -10.53 24.66 3.53
N ALA A 178 -10.81 23.41 3.14
CA ALA A 178 -11.10 23.05 1.75
C ALA A 178 -12.61 23.02 1.46
N SER A 179 -12.99 23.52 0.28
CA SER A 179 -14.37 23.50 -0.19
C SER A 179 -14.69 22.22 -0.97
N TRP A 180 -15.03 21.15 -0.26
CA TRP A 180 -15.46 19.89 -0.86
C TRP A 180 -16.70 20.07 -1.75
N SER A 181 -16.60 19.60 -2.99
CA SER A 181 -17.70 19.59 -3.98
C SER A 181 -17.96 18.17 -4.46
N VAL A 182 -19.23 17.77 -4.54
CA VAL A 182 -19.62 16.49 -5.18
C VAL A 182 -19.36 16.59 -6.68
N THR A 183 -18.53 15.70 -7.22
CA THR A 183 -18.22 15.65 -8.66
C THR A 183 -19.11 14.68 -9.41
N HIS A 184 -19.47 13.55 -8.80
CA HIS A 184 -20.41 12.57 -9.36
C HIS A 184 -21.18 11.81 -8.27
N THR A 185 -22.35 11.27 -8.61
CA THR A 185 -23.09 10.30 -7.78
C THR A 185 -23.87 9.36 -8.69
N SER A 186 -23.80 8.05 -8.43
CA SER A 186 -24.43 7.01 -9.23
C SER A 186 -24.97 5.86 -8.36
N SER A 187 -25.98 5.17 -8.86
CA SER A 187 -26.69 4.08 -8.17
C SER A 187 -26.74 2.75 -8.97
N ALA A 188 -25.95 2.67 -10.03
CA ALA A 188 -25.71 1.44 -10.78
C ALA A 188 -24.21 1.30 -11.03
N ALA A 189 -23.68 0.08 -10.87
CA ALA A 189 -22.24 -0.18 -10.99
C ALA A 189 -21.64 0.19 -12.35
N ALA A 190 -22.45 0.14 -13.43
CA ALA A 190 -22.05 0.55 -14.78
C ALA A 190 -21.88 2.08 -14.95
N ASP A 191 -22.47 2.87 -14.05
CA ASP A 191 -22.45 4.34 -14.09
C ASP A 191 -21.44 4.95 -13.08
N HIS A 192 -20.65 4.11 -12.40
CA HIS A 192 -19.63 4.53 -11.44
C HIS A 192 -18.45 5.20 -12.15
N GLU A 193 -18.02 6.38 -11.67
CA GLU A 193 -16.84 7.08 -12.17
C GLU A 193 -15.66 6.97 -11.20
N GLY A 194 -14.53 6.47 -11.71
CA GLY A 194 -13.32 6.21 -10.92
C GLY A 194 -13.39 4.89 -10.16
N ARG A 195 -12.21 4.35 -9.82
CA ARG A 195 -12.06 3.17 -8.96
C ARG A 195 -11.43 3.52 -7.62
N VAL A 196 -11.61 2.60 -6.68
CA VAL A 196 -10.81 2.47 -5.46
C VAL A 196 -9.40 1.99 -5.83
N ALA A 197 -8.36 2.61 -5.27
CA ALA A 197 -6.98 2.17 -5.41
C ALA A 197 -6.77 0.71 -4.95
N CYS A 198 -5.78 0.03 -5.54
CA CYS A 198 -5.43 -1.37 -5.26
C CYS A 198 -6.50 -2.45 -5.61
N LEU A 199 -7.65 -2.07 -6.19
CA LEU A 199 -8.74 -3.01 -6.51
C LEU A 199 -8.97 -3.26 -8.02
N SER A 200 -8.16 -2.69 -8.93
CA SER A 200 -8.36 -2.85 -10.39
C SER A 200 -8.19 -4.27 -10.93
N THR A 201 -7.42 -5.12 -10.26
CA THR A 201 -7.15 -6.52 -10.65
C THR A 201 -8.17 -7.49 -10.06
N GLN A 202 -9.05 -7.02 -9.16
CA GLN A 202 -10.04 -7.87 -8.52
C GLN A 202 -11.12 -8.30 -9.52
N THR A 203 -11.34 -9.62 -9.59
CA THR A 203 -12.55 -10.19 -10.20
C THR A 203 -13.58 -10.43 -9.10
N GLU A 204 -14.82 -9.99 -9.29
CA GLU A 204 -15.89 -10.17 -8.30
C GLU A 204 -16.62 -11.50 -8.51
N ASP A 205 -16.39 -12.47 -7.61
CA ASP A 205 -17.09 -13.76 -7.59
C ASP A 205 -18.57 -13.64 -7.18
N GLN A 206 -18.92 -12.54 -6.50
CA GLN A 206 -20.28 -12.20 -6.06
C GLN A 206 -20.59 -10.78 -6.53
N ASN A 207 -21.68 -10.60 -7.28
CA ASN A 207 -22.12 -9.27 -7.68
C ASN A 207 -22.99 -8.65 -6.57
N PRO A 208 -22.87 -7.34 -6.28
CA PRO A 208 -23.78 -6.66 -5.37
C PRO A 208 -25.21 -6.60 -5.94
N THR A 209 -26.21 -6.65 -5.06
CA THR A 209 -27.62 -6.44 -5.41
C THR A 209 -27.98 -4.96 -5.56
N SER A 210 -27.20 -4.09 -4.92
CA SER A 210 -27.23 -2.63 -5.08
C SER A 210 -25.83 -2.06 -4.88
N SER A 211 -25.44 -1.10 -5.71
CA SER A 211 -24.16 -0.40 -5.60
C SER A 211 -24.35 1.09 -5.77
N LEU A 212 -23.86 1.86 -4.81
CA LEU A 212 -23.93 3.31 -4.74
C LEU A 212 -22.51 3.85 -4.72
N GLN A 213 -22.21 4.88 -5.53
CA GLN A 213 -20.91 5.54 -5.51
C GLN A 213 -21.07 7.05 -5.60
N ARG A 214 -20.26 7.78 -4.83
CA ARG A 214 -20.09 9.23 -4.93
C ARG A 214 -18.61 9.58 -4.92
N THR A 215 -18.24 10.51 -5.79
CA THR A 215 -16.93 11.15 -5.77
C THR A 215 -17.07 12.61 -5.36
N LEU A 216 -16.10 13.08 -4.58
CA LEU A 216 -15.97 14.47 -4.18
C LEU A 216 -14.54 14.93 -4.44
N ALA A 217 -14.36 16.22 -4.67
CA ALA A 217 -13.05 16.83 -4.86
C ALA A 217 -13.01 18.24 -4.26
N THR A 218 -11.81 18.70 -3.99
CA THR A 218 -11.50 20.11 -3.71
C THR A 218 -10.82 20.74 -4.94
N SER A 219 -10.55 22.05 -4.86
CA SER A 219 -9.77 22.79 -5.87
C SER A 219 -8.52 23.44 -5.26
N ASP A 220 -8.00 22.85 -4.19
CA ASP A 220 -6.78 23.31 -3.50
C ASP A 220 -5.51 22.68 -4.07
N GLU A 221 -4.36 23.18 -3.62
CA GLU A 221 -3.02 22.71 -4.06
C GLU A 221 -2.72 21.26 -3.67
N ASP A 222 -3.35 20.72 -2.61
CA ASP A 222 -3.12 19.35 -2.14
C ASP A 222 -3.85 18.32 -3.02
N GLN A 223 -4.77 18.78 -3.87
CA GLN A 223 -5.52 17.94 -4.81
C GLN A 223 -6.25 16.81 -4.05
N LEU A 224 -7.04 17.20 -3.05
CA LEU A 224 -7.88 16.29 -2.28
C LEU A 224 -9.08 15.78 -3.08
N ALA A 225 -9.25 14.47 -3.12
CA ALA A 225 -10.41 13.79 -3.66
C ALA A 225 -10.84 12.63 -2.76
N ALA A 226 -12.14 12.33 -2.75
CA ALA A 226 -12.71 11.21 -2.03
C ALA A 226 -13.65 10.41 -2.93
N LEU A 227 -13.56 9.08 -2.90
CA LEU A 227 -14.50 8.15 -3.52
C LEU A 227 -15.09 7.30 -2.40
N HIS A 228 -16.40 7.35 -2.25
CA HIS A 228 -17.13 6.49 -1.33
C HIS A 228 -18.08 5.59 -2.10
N ARG A 229 -18.02 4.30 -1.79
CA ARG A 229 -18.86 3.25 -2.38
C ARG A 229 -19.55 2.45 -1.27
N ILE A 230 -20.87 2.27 -1.40
CA ILE A 230 -21.68 1.35 -0.57
C ILE A 230 -22.23 0.27 -1.49
N GLU A 231 -22.04 -0.99 -1.10
CA GLU A 231 -22.55 -2.15 -1.81
C GLU A 231 -23.29 -3.09 -0.85
N THR A 232 -24.46 -3.55 -1.27
CA THR A 232 -25.22 -4.56 -0.53
C THR A 232 -25.22 -5.86 -1.32
N TYR A 233 -25.03 -6.98 -0.63
CA TYR A 233 -24.94 -8.32 -1.23
C TYR A 233 -26.16 -9.17 -0.87
N ALA A 234 -26.38 -10.26 -1.60
CA ALA A 234 -27.53 -11.14 -1.38
C ALA A 234 -27.57 -11.82 0.01
N SER A 235 -26.47 -11.81 0.77
CA SER A 235 -26.41 -12.28 2.16
C SER A 235 -25.15 -11.77 2.88
N PRO A 236 -25.12 -11.79 4.23
CA PRO A 236 -23.92 -11.50 5.01
C PRO A 236 -22.73 -12.41 4.66
N ALA A 237 -22.97 -13.67 4.30
CA ALA A 237 -21.90 -14.60 3.89
C ALA A 237 -21.27 -14.21 2.55
N ALA A 238 -22.06 -13.69 1.60
CA ALA A 238 -21.55 -13.17 0.33
C ALA A 238 -20.74 -11.88 0.55
N ALA A 239 -21.22 -10.97 1.40
CA ALA A 239 -20.49 -9.78 1.80
C ALA A 239 -19.17 -10.14 2.51
N GLN A 240 -19.16 -11.14 3.40
CA GLN A 240 -17.94 -11.60 4.07
C GLN A 240 -16.92 -12.17 3.07
N GLN A 241 -17.35 -12.95 2.07
CA GLN A 241 -16.46 -13.46 1.03
C GLN A 241 -15.82 -12.31 0.23
N VAL A 242 -16.60 -11.30 -0.19
CA VAL A 242 -16.06 -10.16 -0.93
C VAL A 242 -15.16 -9.28 -0.06
N PHE A 243 -15.52 -9.07 1.22
CA PHE A 243 -14.67 -8.34 2.17
C PHE A 243 -13.32 -9.02 2.37
N ALA A 244 -13.29 -10.36 2.51
CA ALA A 244 -12.05 -11.13 2.57
C ALA A 244 -11.22 -10.99 1.29
N ASN A 245 -11.82 -11.21 0.11
CA ASN A 245 -11.15 -11.09 -1.19
C ASN A 245 -10.59 -9.67 -1.41
N ARG A 246 -11.31 -8.62 -0.99
CA ARG A 246 -10.83 -7.22 -1.03
C ARG A 246 -9.71 -6.98 -0.04
N SER A 247 -9.82 -7.47 1.19
CA SER A 247 -8.76 -7.35 2.19
C SER A 247 -7.44 -7.95 1.69
N THR A 248 -7.49 -9.11 1.01
CA THR A 248 -6.31 -9.71 0.36
C THR A 248 -5.76 -8.85 -0.78
N ALA A 249 -6.61 -8.36 -1.69
CA ALA A 249 -6.16 -7.51 -2.82
C ALA A 249 -5.58 -6.16 -2.35
N LEU A 250 -6.13 -5.59 -1.27
CA LEU A 250 -5.59 -4.40 -0.63
C LEU A 250 -4.25 -4.70 0.08
N ALA A 251 -4.12 -5.86 0.74
CA ALA A 251 -2.90 -6.26 1.45
C ALA A 251 -1.68 -6.47 0.53
N SER A 252 -1.88 -6.91 -0.72
CA SER A 252 -0.84 -6.93 -1.75
C SER A 252 -0.70 -5.58 -2.44
N CYS A 253 -1.82 -4.94 -2.81
CA CYS A 253 -1.88 -3.77 -3.67
C CYS A 253 -0.99 -3.91 -4.92
N ASP A 254 -1.36 -4.85 -5.80
CA ASP A 254 -0.58 -5.18 -7.01
C ASP A 254 -0.60 -4.08 -8.10
N GLU A 255 -1.17 -2.91 -7.82
CA GLU A 255 -1.17 -1.72 -8.69
C GLU A 255 0.19 -1.00 -8.65
N ILE A 256 1.28 -1.69 -8.96
CA ILE A 256 2.63 -1.12 -9.07
C ILE A 256 2.56 0.12 -9.99
N PRO A 257 3.07 1.31 -9.58
CA PRO A 257 4.07 1.57 -8.56
C PRO A 257 3.51 1.96 -7.17
N ALA A 258 2.32 1.47 -6.79
CA ALA A 258 1.84 1.63 -5.42
C ALA A 258 2.82 1.02 -4.40
N ARG A 259 3.05 1.74 -3.31
CA ARG A 259 3.75 1.26 -2.11
C ARG A 259 2.86 1.37 -0.88
N ILE A 260 2.81 0.33 -0.06
CA ILE A 260 2.08 0.29 1.21
C ILE A 260 2.89 1.04 2.27
N VAL A 261 2.39 2.20 2.71
CA VAL A 261 3.09 3.05 3.69
C VAL A 261 2.68 2.72 5.13
N ARG A 262 1.41 2.48 5.39
CA ARG A 262 0.86 2.23 6.75
C ARG A 262 -0.35 1.31 6.70
N ALA A 263 -0.60 0.62 7.81
CA ALA A 263 -1.86 -0.04 8.12
C ALA A 263 -2.28 0.32 9.54
N THR A 264 -3.59 0.27 9.80
CA THR A 264 -4.16 0.64 11.11
C THR A 264 -5.26 -0.35 11.44
N SER A 265 -5.32 -0.81 12.70
CA SER A 265 -6.47 -1.55 13.20
C SER A 265 -7.61 -0.58 13.45
N VAL A 266 -8.82 -0.95 13.06
CA VAL A 266 -10.04 -0.17 13.26
C VAL A 266 -11.10 -1.11 13.82
N GLU A 267 -11.55 -0.85 15.04
CA GLU A 267 -12.56 -1.68 15.72
C GLU A 267 -13.83 -0.85 16.00
N GLY A 268 -14.99 -1.52 16.04
CA GLY A 268 -16.27 -0.91 16.37
C GLY A 268 -17.07 -0.33 15.19
N MET A 269 -16.50 -0.27 13.99
CA MET A 269 -17.17 0.20 12.76
C MET A 269 -17.99 -0.89 12.03
N GLY A 270 -18.53 -1.88 12.73
CA GLY A 270 -19.28 -2.99 12.13
C GLY A 270 -18.76 -4.35 12.56
N ASP A 271 -18.99 -5.36 11.73
CA ASP A 271 -18.55 -6.74 11.95
C ASP A 271 -17.04 -6.90 11.66
N GLU A 272 -16.55 -6.25 10.61
CA GLU A 272 -15.16 -6.27 10.14
C GLU A 272 -14.78 -4.90 9.58
N ALA A 273 -13.51 -4.50 9.76
CA ALA A 273 -12.95 -3.29 9.16
C ALA A 273 -11.49 -3.53 8.72
N PHE A 274 -11.05 -2.80 7.70
CA PHE A 274 -9.72 -2.91 7.11
C PHE A 274 -9.24 -1.52 6.68
N GLN A 275 -8.06 -1.11 7.13
CA GLN A 275 -7.47 0.19 6.80
C GLN A 275 -6.02 0.03 6.35
N ILE A 276 -5.71 0.56 5.17
CA ILE A 276 -4.34 0.77 4.71
C ILE A 276 -4.18 2.14 4.07
N SER A 277 -2.96 2.66 4.11
CA SER A 277 -2.56 3.78 3.28
C SER A 277 -1.47 3.34 2.32
N VAL A 278 -1.63 3.73 1.06
CA VAL A 278 -0.67 3.48 -0.03
C VAL A 278 -0.24 4.79 -0.68
N VAL A 279 0.84 4.74 -1.44
CA VAL A 279 1.34 5.86 -2.24
C VAL A 279 1.71 5.39 -3.64
N PHE A 280 1.14 6.02 -4.66
CA PHE A 280 1.59 5.88 -6.04
C PHE A 280 2.75 6.85 -6.26
N GLU A 281 3.96 6.31 -6.38
CA GLU A 281 5.21 7.09 -6.47
C GLU A 281 5.47 7.64 -7.88
N ASP A 282 4.41 8.05 -8.57
CA ASP A 282 4.42 8.73 -9.87
C ASP A 282 4.71 10.23 -9.72
N VAL A 283 4.53 11.01 -10.79
CA VAL A 283 4.68 12.48 -10.78
C VAL A 283 3.42 13.11 -11.38
N PRO A 284 2.56 13.77 -10.59
CA PRO A 284 2.65 13.96 -9.14
C PRO A 284 2.53 12.65 -8.34
N ILE A 285 3.05 12.67 -7.11
CA ILE A 285 2.86 11.59 -6.14
C ILE A 285 1.43 11.63 -5.60
N GLN A 286 0.81 10.47 -5.38
CA GLN A 286 -0.57 10.41 -4.88
C GLN A 286 -0.68 9.41 -3.72
N TYR A 287 -0.98 9.91 -2.53
CA TYR A 287 -1.32 9.11 -1.37
C TYR A 287 -2.80 8.75 -1.39
N HIS A 288 -3.13 7.50 -1.08
CA HIS A 288 -4.49 7.03 -0.87
C HIS A 288 -4.61 6.47 0.55
N THR A 289 -5.60 6.94 1.32
CA THR A 289 -6.02 6.32 2.58
C THR A 289 -7.33 5.59 2.33
N LEU A 290 -7.28 4.26 2.46
CA LEU A 290 -8.37 3.33 2.19
C LEU A 290 -8.93 2.84 3.52
N LEU A 291 -10.25 2.95 3.71
CA LEU A 291 -10.99 2.38 4.83
C LEU A 291 -12.20 1.60 4.29
N MET A 292 -12.21 0.30 4.52
CA MET A 292 -13.30 -0.61 4.17
C MET A 292 -13.94 -1.16 5.44
N THR A 293 -15.27 -1.21 5.51
CA THR A 293 -16.00 -1.85 6.61
C THR A 293 -17.09 -2.78 6.08
N ARG A 294 -17.44 -3.82 6.84
CA ARG A 294 -18.60 -4.68 6.60
C ARG A 294 -19.52 -4.66 7.80
N VAL A 295 -20.82 -4.60 7.53
CA VAL A 295 -21.87 -4.80 8.53
C VAL A 295 -23.00 -5.61 7.89
N GLY A 296 -23.31 -6.78 8.44
CA GLY A 296 -24.28 -7.70 7.85
C GLY A 296 -24.00 -7.99 6.38
N SER A 297 -24.96 -7.68 5.51
CA SER A 297 -24.87 -7.83 4.05
C SER A 297 -24.27 -6.64 3.28
N ALA A 298 -23.93 -5.54 3.97
CA ALA A 298 -23.37 -4.34 3.37
C ALA A 298 -21.84 -4.24 3.56
N ILE A 299 -21.15 -3.81 2.51
CA ILE A 299 -19.76 -3.33 2.55
C ILE A 299 -19.78 -1.85 2.18
N GLN A 300 -19.02 -1.03 2.90
CA GLN A 300 -18.68 0.32 2.43
C GLN A 300 -17.17 0.51 2.35
N LEU A 301 -16.74 1.38 1.44
CA LEU A 301 -15.33 1.68 1.20
C LEU A 301 -15.16 3.17 0.91
N LEU A 302 -14.34 3.85 1.70
CA LEU A 302 -13.85 5.20 1.48
C LEU A 302 -12.40 5.16 1.02
N ASP A 303 -12.12 5.75 -0.14
CA ASP A 303 -10.79 6.03 -0.66
C ASP A 303 -10.59 7.56 -0.66
N VAL A 304 -9.62 8.07 0.10
CA VAL A 304 -9.27 9.49 0.12
C VAL A 304 -7.87 9.67 -0.46
N ALA A 305 -7.80 10.38 -1.59
CA ALA A 305 -6.59 10.65 -2.34
C ALA A 305 -6.12 12.10 -2.13
N ARG A 306 -4.80 12.32 -2.02
CA ARG A 306 -4.16 13.63 -1.92
C ARG A 306 -2.67 13.58 -2.26
N THR A 307 -2.02 14.71 -2.46
CA THR A 307 -0.62 14.78 -2.92
C THR A 307 0.41 14.96 -1.80
N SER A 308 0.03 15.49 -0.63
CA SER A 308 1.02 15.82 0.42
C SER A 308 1.42 14.66 1.33
N SER A 309 0.46 13.88 1.85
CA SER A 309 0.69 12.81 2.83
C SER A 309 -0.53 11.90 2.93
N PRO A 310 -0.46 10.72 3.57
CA PRO A 310 -1.66 9.98 3.95
C PRO A 310 -2.63 10.83 4.79
N VAL A 311 -3.92 10.50 4.74
CA VAL A 311 -4.92 10.97 5.71
C VAL A 311 -4.86 10.08 6.95
N GLU A 312 -4.91 10.69 8.14
CA GLU A 312 -4.96 9.95 9.41
C GLU A 312 -6.22 9.08 9.51
N ALA A 313 -6.05 7.84 10.00
CA ALA A 313 -7.12 6.85 10.04
C ALA A 313 -8.37 7.32 10.83
N GLN A 314 -8.19 8.11 11.89
CA GLN A 314 -9.31 8.72 12.63
C GLN A 314 -10.15 9.64 11.76
N LEU A 315 -9.55 10.49 10.93
CA LEU A 315 -10.30 11.43 10.09
C LEU A 315 -11.06 10.70 8.97
N ALA A 316 -10.54 9.58 8.49
CA ALA A 316 -11.26 8.69 7.57
C ALA A 316 -12.43 7.94 8.26
N ALA A 317 -12.25 7.53 9.51
CA ALA A 317 -13.30 6.88 10.30
C ALA A 317 -14.42 7.85 10.70
N ASP A 318 -14.07 9.07 11.12
CA ASP A 318 -15.00 10.15 11.43
C ASP A 318 -15.85 10.51 10.21
N ALA A 319 -15.24 10.59 9.01
CA ALA A 319 -15.95 10.82 7.75
C ALA A 319 -16.93 9.68 7.38
N LEU A 320 -16.73 8.47 7.89
CA LEU A 320 -17.66 7.35 7.73
C LEU A 320 -18.67 7.22 8.88
N ALA A 321 -18.59 8.00 9.96
CA ALA A 321 -19.42 7.81 11.15
C ALA A 321 -20.93 7.86 10.87
N ARG A 322 -21.38 8.82 10.07
CA ARG A 322 -22.80 8.94 9.66
C ARG A 322 -23.22 7.83 8.68
N PRO A 323 -22.54 7.60 7.53
CA PRO A 323 -22.82 6.44 6.67
C PRO A 323 -22.87 5.11 7.43
N GLN A 324 -21.89 4.86 8.32
CA GLN A 324 -21.82 3.67 9.15
C GLN A 324 -23.06 3.56 10.05
N GLY A 325 -23.45 4.64 10.73
CA GLY A 325 -24.65 4.68 11.56
C GLY A 325 -25.94 4.31 10.80
N THR A 326 -26.10 4.76 9.56
CA THR A 326 -27.23 4.32 8.71
C THR A 326 -27.12 2.82 8.39
N LEU A 327 -25.97 2.33 7.92
CA LEU A 327 -25.79 0.92 7.56
C LEU A 327 -26.03 -0.03 8.75
N CYS A 328 -25.58 0.32 9.95
CA CYS A 328 -25.85 -0.46 11.15
C CYS A 328 -27.35 -0.46 11.50
N THR A 329 -28.06 0.64 11.25
CA THR A 329 -29.52 0.72 11.41
C THR A 329 -30.26 -0.16 10.39
N ILE A 330 -29.83 -0.16 9.12
CA ILE A 330 -30.38 -0.97 8.03
C ILE A 330 -30.22 -2.47 8.32
N GLU A 331 -29.02 -2.89 8.71
CA GLU A 331 -28.65 -4.29 8.97
C GLU A 331 -29.06 -4.77 10.38
N ALA A 332 -29.72 -3.91 11.17
CA ALA A 332 -30.07 -4.14 12.58
C ALA A 332 -28.87 -4.55 13.46
N ALA A 333 -27.68 -4.07 13.12
CA ALA A 333 -26.42 -4.32 13.80
C ALA A 333 -26.10 -3.25 14.86
N THR A 334 -25.19 -3.57 15.78
CA THR A 334 -24.69 -2.61 16.78
C THR A 334 -23.28 -2.18 16.40
N CYS A 335 -23.09 -0.87 16.25
CA CYS A 335 -21.79 -0.26 15.98
C CYS A 335 -21.39 0.65 17.14
N ALA A 336 -20.10 0.77 17.41
CA ALA A 336 -19.60 1.64 18.46
C ALA A 336 -19.83 3.12 18.07
N PRO A 337 -20.20 3.99 19.03
CA PRO A 337 -20.35 5.42 18.74
C PRO A 337 -19.00 6.12 18.49
N GLU A 338 -17.90 5.50 18.91
CA GLU A 338 -16.52 5.96 18.75
C GLU A 338 -15.68 4.70 18.44
N PRO A 339 -14.98 4.64 17.30
CA PRO A 339 -14.17 3.48 16.92
C PRO A 339 -12.83 3.47 17.67
N THR A 340 -12.30 2.29 17.98
CA THR A 340 -10.93 2.16 18.48
C THR A 340 -9.98 2.09 17.29
N ILE A 341 -8.97 2.96 17.26
CA ILE A 341 -7.99 3.03 16.17
C ILE A 341 -6.59 2.94 16.74
N THR A 342 -5.79 1.99 16.25
CA THR A 342 -4.42 1.73 16.72
C THR A 342 -3.50 1.34 15.56
N ASP A 343 -2.22 1.72 15.65
CA ASP A 343 -1.22 1.32 14.65
C ASP A 343 -1.15 -0.21 14.52
N ALA A 344 -1.17 -0.69 13.28
CA ALA A 344 -1.05 -2.10 12.96
C ALA A 344 0.19 -2.35 12.09
N VAL A 345 0.67 -3.58 12.09
CA VAL A 345 1.58 -4.05 11.05
C VAL A 345 0.82 -4.15 9.72
N VAL A 346 1.54 -4.05 8.60
CA VAL A 346 0.90 -4.25 7.28
C VAL A 346 0.33 -5.66 7.19
N PRO A 347 -0.90 -5.87 6.69
CA PRO A 347 -1.50 -7.19 6.60
C PRO A 347 -0.65 -8.14 5.74
N ALA A 348 -0.64 -9.43 6.08
CA ALA A 348 0.06 -10.44 5.32
C ALA A 348 -0.42 -10.50 3.86
N ALA A 349 0.53 -10.68 2.95
CA ALA A 349 0.30 -10.84 1.51
C ALA A 349 1.11 -12.05 1.02
N GLU A 350 0.66 -12.68 -0.07
CA GLU A 350 1.40 -13.79 -0.67
C GLU A 350 2.58 -13.27 -1.51
N PRO A 351 3.77 -13.93 -1.46
CA PRO A 351 4.10 -15.08 -0.63
C PRO A 351 4.31 -14.69 0.84
N VAL A 352 3.57 -15.32 1.76
CA VAL A 352 3.61 -14.93 3.19
C VAL A 352 5.03 -15.08 3.76
N GLY A 353 5.46 -14.08 4.54
CA GLY A 353 6.78 -14.07 5.17
C GLY A 353 7.89 -13.35 4.38
N TRP A 354 7.56 -12.76 3.22
CA TRP A 354 8.50 -12.10 2.30
C TRP A 354 8.10 -10.66 2.01
N LEU A 355 9.06 -9.86 1.52
CA LEU A 355 8.72 -8.61 0.85
C LEU A 355 7.88 -8.87 -0.41
N ILE A 356 6.99 -7.94 -0.73
CA ILE A 356 6.31 -7.84 -2.03
C ILE A 356 6.79 -6.59 -2.79
N PRO A 357 6.58 -6.48 -4.11
CA PRO A 357 6.94 -5.27 -4.86
C PRO A 357 6.40 -3.97 -4.24
N SER A 358 5.19 -4.02 -3.68
CA SER A 358 4.52 -2.89 -3.00
C SER A 358 5.07 -2.58 -1.59
N ASP A 359 6.11 -3.27 -1.12
CA ASP A 359 6.90 -2.87 0.05
C ASP A 359 8.12 -2.00 -0.31
N LEU A 360 8.53 -2.01 -1.58
CA LEU A 360 9.79 -1.42 -2.04
C LEU A 360 9.58 -0.03 -2.64
N PRO A 361 10.24 1.04 -2.12
CA PRO A 361 10.12 2.37 -2.70
C PRO A 361 10.85 2.47 -4.04
N ARG A 362 10.37 3.35 -4.93
CA ARG A 362 11.10 3.80 -6.12
C ARG A 362 12.37 4.55 -5.72
N ILE A 363 13.40 4.41 -6.54
CA ILE A 363 14.64 5.18 -6.41
C ILE A 363 14.51 6.56 -7.07
N ARG A 364 13.69 6.67 -8.12
CA ARG A 364 13.41 7.92 -8.85
C ARG A 364 11.90 8.11 -8.97
N PRO A 365 11.33 9.28 -8.61
CA PRO A 365 9.90 9.56 -8.81
C PRO A 365 9.48 9.40 -10.27
N GLY A 366 8.31 8.81 -10.52
CA GLY A 366 7.78 8.62 -11.89
C GLY A 366 8.47 7.55 -12.73
N SER A 367 9.53 6.90 -12.23
CA SER A 367 10.33 5.92 -12.99
C SER A 367 10.47 4.61 -12.23
N GLY A 368 10.44 3.51 -12.98
CA GLY A 368 10.68 2.18 -12.43
C GLY A 368 9.43 1.44 -11.95
N ARG A 369 9.51 0.11 -11.99
CA ARG A 369 8.55 -0.84 -11.42
C ARG A 369 9.31 -2.01 -10.83
N TRP A 370 9.03 -2.30 -9.57
CA TRP A 370 9.54 -3.51 -8.93
C TRP A 370 8.86 -4.75 -9.49
N THR A 371 9.66 -5.80 -9.69
CA THR A 371 9.22 -7.15 -10.02
C THR A 371 9.87 -8.11 -9.04
N ALA A 372 9.17 -9.16 -8.64
CA ALA A 372 9.67 -10.17 -7.70
C ALA A 372 9.74 -11.55 -8.37
N SER A 373 10.66 -12.40 -7.94
CA SER A 373 10.62 -13.84 -8.18
C SER A 373 9.89 -14.55 -7.03
N ASP A 374 9.19 -15.64 -7.32
CA ASP A 374 8.73 -16.57 -6.28
C ASP A 374 9.90 -17.05 -5.39
N PRO A 375 9.70 -17.29 -4.08
CA PRO A 375 10.70 -17.86 -3.20
C PRO A 375 11.19 -19.24 -3.67
N THR A 376 12.48 -19.36 -3.91
CA THR A 376 13.17 -20.59 -4.33
C THR A 376 14.19 -21.04 -3.28
N ASP A 377 14.77 -22.23 -3.46
CA ASP A 377 15.84 -22.71 -2.58
C ASP A 377 17.07 -21.80 -2.67
N LEU A 378 17.72 -21.56 -1.53
CA LEU A 378 18.91 -20.72 -1.46
C LEU A 378 20.06 -21.28 -2.31
N THR A 379 20.52 -20.49 -3.29
CA THR A 379 21.68 -20.77 -4.15
C THR A 379 22.74 -19.68 -4.11
N SER A 380 22.40 -18.49 -3.59
CA SER A 380 23.33 -17.37 -3.44
C SER A 380 24.54 -17.73 -2.58
N ALA A 381 25.73 -17.38 -3.08
CA ALA A 381 26.98 -17.48 -2.34
C ALA A 381 27.20 -16.32 -1.34
N GLY A 382 26.27 -15.36 -1.28
CA GLY A 382 26.48 -14.08 -0.62
C GLY A 382 27.35 -13.14 -1.45
N MET A 383 27.73 -12.02 -0.84
CA MET A 383 28.59 -11.00 -1.47
C MET A 383 30.08 -11.14 -1.09
N GLY A 384 30.42 -11.98 -0.09
CA GLY A 384 31.79 -12.34 0.29
C GLY A 384 32.22 -11.85 1.69
N CYS A 385 31.44 -10.98 2.33
CA CYS A 385 31.71 -10.50 3.69
C CYS A 385 31.11 -11.36 4.81
N GLU A 386 30.25 -12.31 4.48
CA GLU A 386 29.49 -13.11 5.43
C GLU A 386 30.39 -14.05 6.24
N ASN A 387 31.52 -14.52 5.67
CA ASN A 387 32.41 -15.51 6.29
C ASN A 387 31.67 -16.79 6.75
N LEU A 388 30.57 -17.12 6.06
CA LEU A 388 29.72 -18.29 6.24
C LEU A 388 29.37 -18.81 4.83
N THR A 389 29.29 -20.13 4.67
CA THR A 389 28.76 -20.72 3.43
C THR A 389 27.24 -20.79 3.56
N LEU A 390 26.54 -19.70 3.23
CA LEU A 390 25.11 -19.49 3.55
C LEU A 390 24.21 -20.70 3.22
N VAL A 391 24.42 -21.33 2.05
CA VAL A 391 23.68 -22.53 1.59
C VAL A 391 23.83 -23.76 2.50
N SER A 392 24.90 -23.87 3.28
CA SER A 392 25.24 -25.04 4.09
C SER A 392 25.60 -24.73 5.55
N GLU A 393 25.49 -23.46 5.96
CA GLU A 393 25.82 -23.03 7.32
C GLU A 393 24.91 -23.74 8.34
N PRO A 394 25.43 -24.36 9.42
CA PRO A 394 24.62 -25.06 10.41
C PRO A 394 23.63 -24.16 11.17
N GLY A 395 22.49 -24.72 11.57
CA GLY A 395 21.47 -24.02 12.37
C GLY A 395 20.10 -23.98 11.66
N PRO A 396 19.96 -23.33 10.49
CA PRO A 396 18.67 -23.22 9.82
C PRO A 396 18.10 -24.58 9.40
N THR A 397 16.80 -24.77 9.65
CA THR A 397 15.97 -25.88 9.17
C THR A 397 15.58 -25.69 7.70
N GLU A 398 15.35 -24.44 7.29
CA GLU A 398 15.01 -24.06 5.92
C GLU A 398 15.91 -22.89 5.44
N ARG A 399 16.16 -22.83 4.13
CA ARG A 399 16.92 -21.77 3.45
C ARG A 399 16.27 -21.46 2.11
N ARG A 400 15.78 -20.24 1.93
CA ARG A 400 15.08 -19.80 0.72
C ARG A 400 15.62 -18.44 0.28
N GLN A 401 15.37 -18.05 -0.96
CA GLN A 401 15.67 -16.72 -1.48
C GLN A 401 14.59 -16.21 -2.44
N ALA A 402 14.43 -14.89 -2.49
CA ALA A 402 13.66 -14.17 -3.50
C ALA A 402 14.48 -12.97 -4.01
N THR A 403 14.36 -12.65 -5.30
CA THR A 403 15.06 -11.54 -5.95
C THR A 403 14.03 -10.52 -6.44
N TYR A 404 14.27 -9.24 -6.15
CA TYR A 404 13.47 -8.11 -6.59
C TYR A 404 14.30 -7.25 -7.55
N LEU A 405 13.77 -7.03 -8.76
CA LEU A 405 14.44 -6.31 -9.83
C LEU A 405 13.65 -5.05 -10.20
N MET A 406 14.38 -3.94 -10.36
CA MET A 406 13.82 -2.73 -10.95
C MET A 406 13.74 -2.90 -12.47
N THR A 407 12.55 -2.66 -13.02
CA THR A 407 12.28 -2.64 -14.46
C THR A 407 11.68 -1.30 -14.85
N GLN A 408 11.62 -0.95 -16.14
CA GLN A 408 11.02 0.32 -16.60
C GLN A 408 11.64 1.60 -15.97
N ASP A 409 12.92 1.55 -15.62
CA ASP A 409 13.73 2.72 -15.24
C ASP A 409 14.95 2.76 -16.19
N ASP A 410 15.12 3.86 -16.92
CA ASP A 410 16.18 4.03 -17.94
C ASP A 410 17.58 4.36 -17.37
N GLN A 411 17.68 4.61 -16.06
CA GLN A 411 18.92 4.90 -15.33
C GLN A 411 19.25 3.84 -14.27
N ALA A 412 18.37 2.86 -14.05
CA ALA A 412 18.64 1.70 -13.21
C ALA A 412 19.81 0.90 -13.83
N PRO A 413 20.93 0.70 -13.10
CA PRO A 413 22.02 -0.16 -13.56
C PRO A 413 21.55 -1.61 -13.70
N ASP A 414 22.07 -2.34 -14.70
CA ASP A 414 21.79 -3.79 -14.90
C ASP A 414 22.10 -4.66 -13.66
N THR A 415 22.95 -4.16 -12.75
CA THR A 415 23.31 -4.83 -11.49
C THR A 415 22.46 -4.41 -10.30
N PHE A 416 21.56 -3.44 -10.42
CA PHE A 416 20.73 -2.98 -9.31
C PHE A 416 19.58 -3.96 -9.05
N GLY A 417 19.41 -4.28 -7.78
CA GLY A 417 18.37 -5.19 -7.32
C GLY A 417 18.51 -5.48 -5.83
N VAL A 418 17.53 -6.20 -5.31
CA VAL A 418 17.48 -6.67 -3.93
C VAL A 418 17.40 -8.20 -3.95
N ASP A 419 18.31 -8.88 -3.26
CA ASP A 419 18.18 -10.30 -2.95
C ASP A 419 17.81 -10.45 -1.47
N GLU A 420 16.65 -11.00 -1.15
CA GLU A 420 16.27 -11.41 0.20
C GLU A 420 16.55 -12.90 0.38
N LEU A 421 17.33 -13.24 1.40
CA LEU A 421 17.63 -14.61 1.80
C LEU A 421 16.97 -14.87 3.16
N ARG A 422 16.02 -15.81 3.23
CA ARG A 422 15.30 -16.15 4.47
C ARG A 422 15.79 -17.50 5.03
N PHE A 423 16.03 -17.51 6.33
CA PHE A 423 16.50 -18.65 7.10
C PHE A 423 15.52 -18.92 8.25
N THR A 424 14.94 -20.11 8.30
CA THR A 424 14.07 -20.55 9.39
C THR A 424 14.86 -21.44 10.35
N PHE A 425 14.64 -21.29 11.66
CA PHE A 425 15.36 -22.00 12.73
C PHE A 425 14.40 -22.84 13.60
N PRO A 426 14.91 -23.73 14.46
CA PRO A 426 14.07 -24.46 15.41
C PRO A 426 13.47 -23.61 16.53
N ASP A 427 14.06 -22.44 16.80
CA ASP A 427 13.63 -21.49 17.83
C ASP A 427 14.27 -20.10 17.62
N ALA A 428 13.74 -19.09 18.33
CA ALA A 428 14.19 -17.71 18.26
C ALA A 428 15.61 -17.45 18.84
N ALA A 429 16.11 -18.31 19.72
CA ALA A 429 17.46 -18.17 20.27
C ALA A 429 18.51 -18.61 19.22
N ALA A 430 18.23 -19.68 18.47
CA ALA A 430 19.02 -20.12 17.33
C ALA A 430 19.05 -19.07 16.20
N ALA A 431 17.89 -18.48 15.86
CA ALA A 431 17.80 -17.38 14.90
C ALA A 431 18.62 -16.15 15.33
N THR A 432 18.45 -15.71 16.58
CA THR A 432 19.21 -14.57 17.15
C THR A 432 20.72 -14.83 17.16
N ALA A 433 21.14 -16.05 17.49
CA ALA A 433 22.55 -16.44 17.48
C ALA A 433 23.16 -16.42 16.06
N PHE A 434 22.42 -16.90 15.06
CA PHE A 434 22.85 -16.84 13.66
C PHE A 434 22.92 -15.40 13.14
N ALA A 435 21.90 -14.58 13.36
CA ALA A 435 21.91 -13.18 12.96
C ALA A 435 23.04 -12.39 13.62
N THR A 436 23.33 -12.67 14.90
CA THR A 436 24.49 -12.12 15.60
C THR A 436 25.80 -12.55 14.94
N LYS A 437 25.95 -13.83 14.59
CA LYS A 437 27.12 -14.39 13.90
C LYS A 437 27.35 -13.71 12.54
N LEU A 438 26.29 -13.65 11.71
CA LEU A 438 26.32 -13.05 10.38
C LEU A 438 26.62 -11.55 10.44
N GLY A 439 25.89 -10.79 11.26
CA GLY A 439 26.11 -9.34 11.42
C GLY A 439 27.51 -9.01 11.95
N ASN A 440 28.04 -9.78 12.88
CA ASN A 440 29.41 -9.59 13.39
C ASN A 440 30.47 -9.94 12.34
N ALA A 441 30.22 -10.96 11.51
CA ALA A 441 31.11 -11.30 10.40
C ALA A 441 31.13 -10.20 9.33
N ILE A 442 29.97 -9.63 8.96
CA ILE A 442 29.87 -8.49 8.05
C ILE A 442 30.61 -7.27 8.64
N ALA A 443 30.33 -6.89 9.89
CA ALA A 443 30.94 -5.74 10.56
C ALA A 443 32.49 -5.78 10.56
N SER A 444 33.06 -6.98 10.73
CA SER A 444 34.51 -7.23 10.74
C SER A 444 35.09 -7.67 9.37
N CYS A 445 34.32 -7.55 8.28
CA CYS A 445 34.78 -7.98 6.95
C CYS A 445 36.04 -7.23 6.49
N LYS A 446 36.08 -5.91 6.70
CA LYS A 446 37.25 -5.05 6.45
C LYS A 446 38.55 -5.51 7.15
N ASP A 447 38.44 -6.28 8.24
CA ASP A 447 39.58 -6.77 9.01
C ASP A 447 40.13 -8.10 8.44
N ARG A 448 39.39 -8.73 7.52
CA ARG A 448 39.71 -10.00 6.85
C ARG A 448 39.92 -9.87 5.34
N VAL A 449 39.25 -8.89 4.73
CA VAL A 449 39.21 -8.63 3.28
C VAL A 449 39.75 -7.22 3.05
N ASN A 450 41.03 -7.12 2.66
CA ASN A 450 41.75 -5.84 2.49
C ASN A 450 41.09 -4.88 1.48
N THR A 451 40.24 -5.39 0.59
CA THR A 451 39.49 -4.64 -0.43
C THR A 451 38.10 -4.21 0.03
N ALA A 452 37.68 -4.58 1.24
CA ALA A 452 36.36 -4.26 1.77
C ALA A 452 36.38 -3.01 2.68
N THR A 453 35.51 -2.05 2.40
CA THR A 453 35.11 -1.04 3.38
C THR A 453 33.78 -1.43 3.99
N VAL A 454 33.59 -1.18 5.29
CA VAL A 454 32.36 -1.49 6.02
C VAL A 454 32.04 -0.34 6.97
N SER A 455 30.79 0.15 6.90
CA SER A 455 30.19 1.04 7.88
C SER A 455 28.89 0.42 8.38
N GLU A 456 28.75 0.20 9.68
CA GLU A 456 27.47 -0.14 10.30
C GLU A 456 26.64 1.13 10.46
N LEU A 457 25.35 1.06 10.11
CA LEU A 457 24.38 2.15 10.24
C LEU A 457 23.57 1.95 11.53
N PRO A 458 22.77 2.95 11.98
CA PRO A 458 21.88 2.78 13.12
C PRO A 458 20.98 1.55 12.96
N ALA A 459 20.90 0.73 14.01
CA ALA A 459 20.01 -0.42 14.04
C ALA A 459 18.55 0.03 14.13
N VAL A 460 17.66 -0.77 13.55
CA VAL A 460 16.21 -0.52 13.51
C VAL A 460 15.50 -1.58 14.36
N THR A 461 14.48 -1.17 15.11
CA THR A 461 13.68 -2.05 15.97
C THR A 461 12.21 -1.67 15.89
N GLY A 462 11.32 -2.64 16.08
CA GLY A 462 9.89 -2.39 16.14
C GLY A 462 9.10 -3.62 16.55
N THR A 463 7.85 -3.67 16.10
CA THR A 463 6.89 -4.73 16.41
C THR A 463 6.38 -5.36 15.11
N GLY A 464 6.42 -6.68 15.04
CA GLY A 464 5.86 -7.51 13.98
C GLY A 464 4.48 -8.07 14.36
N GLU A 465 4.06 -9.10 13.62
CA GLU A 465 2.79 -9.78 13.78
C GLU A 465 2.56 -10.28 15.21
N ALA A 466 1.31 -10.22 15.67
CA ALA A 466 0.90 -10.58 17.03
C ALA A 466 1.73 -9.94 18.18
N GLY A 467 2.40 -8.80 17.93
CA GLY A 467 3.23 -8.12 18.93
C GLY A 467 4.68 -8.61 19.03
N LEU A 468 5.14 -9.43 18.08
CA LEU A 468 6.49 -10.03 18.09
C LEU A 468 7.59 -8.94 18.00
N PRO A 469 8.58 -8.89 18.91
CA PRO A 469 9.68 -7.95 18.78
C PRO A 469 10.52 -8.25 17.52
N VAL A 470 10.76 -7.21 16.71
CA VAL A 470 11.57 -7.31 15.49
C VAL A 470 12.77 -6.36 15.52
N SER A 471 13.87 -6.76 14.88
CA SER A 471 15.08 -5.93 14.82
C SER A 471 15.90 -6.18 13.55
N SER A 472 16.66 -5.16 13.14
CA SER A 472 17.52 -5.16 11.97
C SER A 472 18.84 -4.43 12.21
N ARG A 473 19.96 -5.04 11.79
CA ARG A 473 21.28 -4.41 11.67
C ARG A 473 21.55 -4.05 10.22
N LEU A 474 21.99 -2.82 9.99
CA LEU A 474 22.15 -2.26 8.65
C LEU A 474 23.64 -1.97 8.38
N PHE A 475 24.13 -2.28 7.18
CA PHE A 475 25.52 -2.04 6.79
C PHE A 475 25.61 -1.40 5.41
N SER A 476 26.62 -0.55 5.23
CA SER A 476 27.10 -0.09 3.92
C SER A 476 28.46 -0.73 3.68
N VAL A 477 28.59 -1.50 2.60
CA VAL A 477 29.81 -2.26 2.29
C VAL A 477 30.24 -1.95 0.87
N THR A 478 31.52 -1.67 0.63
CA THR A 478 32.07 -1.63 -0.73
C THR A 478 33.17 -2.68 -0.83
N GLN A 479 33.10 -3.57 -1.81
CA GLN A 479 34.21 -4.46 -2.16
C GLN A 479 34.88 -3.99 -3.45
N ALA A 480 36.19 -3.75 -3.40
CA ALA A 480 36.96 -3.41 -4.59
C ALA A 480 37.08 -4.62 -5.53
N THR A 481 36.77 -4.38 -6.81
CA THR A 481 36.91 -5.31 -7.94
C THR A 481 38.09 -4.95 -8.85
N ALA A 482 38.62 -3.71 -8.73
CA ALA A 482 39.89 -3.24 -9.26
C ALA A 482 40.41 -2.05 -8.42
N ASP A 483 41.62 -1.55 -8.68
CA ASP A 483 42.27 -0.48 -7.90
C ASP A 483 41.41 0.81 -7.77
N ASP A 484 40.56 1.09 -8.77
CA ASP A 484 39.70 2.27 -8.85
C ASP A 484 38.19 1.94 -8.85
N LYS A 485 37.82 0.66 -8.68
CA LYS A 485 36.42 0.19 -8.81
C LYS A 485 36.05 -0.72 -7.66
N GLY A 486 34.87 -0.49 -7.10
CA GLY A 486 34.23 -1.43 -6.20
C GLY A 486 32.74 -1.48 -6.42
N VAL A 487 32.12 -2.58 -6.00
CA VAL A 487 30.66 -2.73 -5.97
C VAL A 487 30.19 -2.30 -4.57
N PRO A 488 29.39 -1.24 -4.45
CA PRO A 488 28.79 -0.85 -3.19
C PRO A 488 27.47 -1.60 -2.97
N TYR A 489 27.25 -1.99 -1.71
CA TYR A 489 26.09 -2.72 -1.24
C TYR A 489 25.51 -2.02 -0.02
N ARG A 490 24.17 -2.05 0.11
CA ARG A 490 23.48 -1.87 1.40
C ARG A 490 22.99 -3.24 1.85
N LEU A 491 23.26 -3.59 3.10
CA LEU A 491 22.93 -4.90 3.66
C LEU A 491 22.01 -4.72 4.87
N VAL A 492 21.03 -5.60 5.03
CA VAL A 492 20.16 -5.66 6.21
C VAL A 492 20.14 -7.08 6.75
N VAL A 493 20.46 -7.26 8.04
CA VAL A 493 20.34 -8.53 8.75
C VAL A 493 19.23 -8.37 9.79
N SER A 494 18.12 -9.05 9.58
CA SER A 494 16.85 -8.87 10.29
C SER A 494 16.45 -10.13 11.05
N VAL A 495 15.82 -9.98 12.21
CA VAL A 495 15.32 -11.09 13.05
C VAL A 495 13.85 -10.86 13.42
N ALA A 496 13.07 -11.92 13.27
CA ALA A 496 11.67 -12.00 13.68
C ALA A 496 11.37 -13.42 14.18
N GLY A 497 11.26 -13.61 15.50
CA GLY A 497 11.01 -14.93 16.08
C GLY A 497 12.09 -15.94 15.66
N GLU A 498 11.67 -17.06 15.06
CA GLU A 498 12.58 -18.10 14.54
C GLU A 498 13.12 -17.83 13.12
N HIS A 499 12.85 -16.65 12.53
CA HIS A 499 13.32 -16.30 11.20
C HIS A 499 14.44 -15.26 11.23
N VAL A 500 15.39 -15.42 10.31
CA VAL A 500 16.38 -14.41 9.95
C VAL A 500 16.23 -14.10 8.46
N SER A 501 16.03 -12.84 8.10
CA SER A 501 16.17 -12.36 6.73
C SER A 501 17.53 -11.66 6.58
N TYR A 502 18.26 -11.98 5.53
CA TYR A 502 19.47 -11.28 5.11
C TYR A 502 19.23 -10.70 3.72
N THR A 503 19.13 -9.37 3.65
CA THR A 503 18.86 -8.64 2.42
C THR A 503 20.14 -8.02 1.89
N ILE A 504 20.46 -8.31 0.63
CA ILE A 504 21.61 -7.79 -0.10
C ILE A 504 21.08 -6.85 -1.19
N ILE A 505 21.43 -5.57 -1.11
CA ILE A 505 21.02 -4.54 -2.07
C ILE A 505 22.26 -4.09 -2.82
N THR A 506 22.34 -4.39 -4.12
CA THR A 506 23.43 -3.89 -4.97
C THR A 506 23.08 -2.49 -5.45
N VAL A 507 23.93 -1.49 -5.16
CA VAL A 507 23.65 -0.07 -5.42
C VAL A 507 24.73 0.57 -6.30
N THR A 508 24.54 1.84 -6.65
CA THR A 508 25.61 2.72 -7.17
C THR A 508 25.52 4.10 -6.50
N ALA A 509 26.54 4.94 -6.65
CA ALA A 509 26.53 6.29 -6.10
C ALA A 509 25.41 7.19 -6.67
N ALA A 510 24.89 6.87 -7.86
CA ALA A 510 23.80 7.60 -8.51
C ALA A 510 22.43 6.89 -8.40
N TYR A 511 22.39 5.66 -7.89
CA TYR A 511 21.19 4.82 -7.86
C TYR A 511 21.22 3.92 -6.61
N SER A 512 20.60 4.39 -5.53
CA SER A 512 20.56 3.78 -4.20
C SER A 512 19.29 4.25 -3.48
N PHE A 513 18.77 3.44 -2.57
CA PHE A 513 17.85 3.94 -1.55
C PHE A 513 18.50 5.08 -0.75
N THR A 514 17.70 6.08 -0.40
CA THR A 514 18.05 7.06 0.65
C THR A 514 18.14 6.36 2.01
N ASP A 515 18.84 6.94 2.99
CA ASP A 515 18.96 6.33 4.32
C ASP A 515 17.59 6.21 5.03
N ALA A 516 16.63 7.09 4.72
CA ALA A 516 15.24 7.01 5.21
C ALA A 516 14.50 5.81 4.60
N GLN A 517 14.51 5.66 3.27
CA GLN A 517 13.93 4.50 2.58
C GLN A 517 14.56 3.18 3.04
N LEU A 518 15.88 3.16 3.27
CA LEU A 518 16.58 1.98 3.79
C LEU A 518 16.16 1.65 5.23
N THR A 519 15.88 2.67 6.06
CA THR A 519 15.35 2.50 7.42
C THR A 519 13.93 1.94 7.40
N GLU A 520 13.05 2.47 6.55
CA GLU A 520 11.68 1.95 6.34
C GLU A 520 11.71 0.49 5.87
N LEU A 521 12.52 0.17 4.86
CA LEU A 521 12.70 -1.19 4.34
C LEU A 521 13.24 -2.14 5.42
N ALA A 522 14.23 -1.70 6.21
CA ALA A 522 14.80 -2.49 7.28
C ALA A 522 13.83 -2.75 8.44
N LEU A 523 12.77 -1.95 8.61
CA LEU A 523 11.66 -2.29 9.51
C LEU A 523 10.66 -3.24 8.82
N ARG A 524 10.35 -3.02 7.54
CA ARG A 524 9.38 -3.83 6.78
C ARG A 524 9.81 -5.29 6.61
N ILE A 525 11.10 -5.57 6.37
CA ILE A 525 11.65 -6.92 6.21
C ILE A 525 11.25 -7.87 7.36
N PRO A 526 11.61 -7.61 8.64
CA PRO A 526 11.24 -8.52 9.72
C PRO A 526 9.76 -8.45 10.10
N VAL A 527 9.05 -7.36 9.78
CA VAL A 527 7.58 -7.33 9.91
C VAL A 527 6.96 -8.36 8.96
N ARG A 528 7.39 -8.43 7.69
CA ARG A 528 6.97 -9.50 6.78
C ARG A 528 7.40 -10.87 7.31
N ALA A 529 8.67 -11.05 7.67
CA ALA A 529 9.18 -12.35 8.15
C ALA A 529 8.51 -12.87 9.44
N SER A 530 7.80 -12.02 10.19
CA SER A 530 7.00 -12.43 11.36
C SER A 530 5.63 -13.05 11.04
N GLN A 531 5.21 -13.02 9.77
CA GLN A 531 3.84 -13.37 9.35
C GLN A 531 3.67 -14.81 8.85
N GLY A 532 4.76 -15.55 8.61
CA GLY A 532 4.74 -16.93 8.10
C GLY A 532 6.08 -17.60 8.27
#